data_AF-A0A537UBA1-F1
#
_entry.id   AF-A0A537UBA1-F1
#
_cell.length_a   1.000
_cell.length_b   1.000
_cell.length_c   1.000
_cell.angle_alpha   90.00
_cell.angle_beta   90.00
_cell.angle_gamma   90.00
#
_symmetry.space_group_name_H-M   'P 1'
#
loop_
_entity.id
_entity.type
_entity.pdbx_description
1 polymer ?
#
loop_
_entity_poly.entity_id
_entity_poly.type
_entity_poly.pdbx_seq_one_letter_code
_entity_poly.pdbx_strand_id
1 'polypeptide(L)'
;VLCGSPNHGVFDWDEGLGNEFNGRGPFLRGLNEGESEVTPGTAFLTLRSDGIDKYAQADGRFVGKPGTPTGITAEGPALKGATNLVLGAVDHRETAYHPRAFREIYKFIAGREPNRIAITPEAAVKLSGLVTGTPGGVQTNRPVTGAAVEIYRVSPDTGERIGGAIHTSQTGSDGRWGPAQVDPSWFLEMVLTSAGSTTTHFYRSPFPRSSDIVHLRAARPLGAADAGAGAVILMSRPRGYFGLPRDVVLLDGKEPTDVKPGVPTDSLTTLRLSAGEVGRPVVALFNQERIVARAWPASENRIAIAELTC
;
A
#
# COMPACT_ATOMS: atom_id res chain seq x y z
N VAL A 1 -7.94 18.52 4.73
CA VAL A 1 -6.77 18.26 3.86
C VAL A 1 -7.15 17.15 2.90
N LEU A 2 -6.85 17.30 1.61
CA LEU A 2 -7.15 16.33 0.55
C LEU A 2 -5.86 15.97 -0.18
N CYS A 3 -5.66 14.70 -0.49
CA CYS A 3 -4.39 14.17 -1.02
C CYS A 3 -4.68 13.36 -2.28
N GLY A 4 -4.32 13.92 -3.45
CA GLY A 4 -4.59 13.28 -4.75
C GLY A 4 -6.07 13.04 -5.03
N SER A 5 -6.98 13.71 -4.30
CA SER A 5 -8.42 13.52 -4.46
C SER A 5 -8.85 13.91 -5.88
N PRO A 6 -9.71 13.12 -6.55
CA PRO A 6 -10.20 13.43 -7.90
C PRO A 6 -11.29 14.51 -7.84
N ASN A 7 -10.95 15.70 -7.35
CA ASN A 7 -11.90 16.79 -7.08
C ASN A 7 -12.59 17.28 -8.34
N HIS A 8 -11.92 17.20 -9.49
CA HIS A 8 -12.47 17.50 -10.81
C HIS A 8 -12.76 16.24 -11.65
N GLY A 9 -12.74 15.07 -11.03
CA GLY A 9 -12.92 13.77 -11.68
C GLY A 9 -11.63 13.14 -12.16
N VAL A 10 -11.77 11.98 -12.79
CA VAL A 10 -10.68 11.22 -13.45
C VAL A 10 -10.87 11.17 -14.97
N PHE A 11 -12.02 11.61 -15.45
CA PHE A 11 -12.35 11.92 -16.84
C PHE A 11 -13.55 12.88 -16.90
N ASP A 12 -13.80 13.52 -18.04
CA ASP A 12 -14.86 14.52 -18.25
C ASP A 12 -15.68 14.27 -19.55
N TRP A 13 -16.16 13.04 -19.73
CA TRP A 13 -16.85 12.63 -20.96
C TRP A 13 -18.37 12.84 -20.91
N ASP A 14 -19.00 12.94 -22.09
CA ASP A 14 -20.48 12.93 -22.21
C ASP A 14 -21.08 11.57 -21.82
N GLU A 15 -20.31 10.50 -21.97
CA GLU A 15 -20.70 9.16 -21.55
C GLU A 15 -20.56 8.98 -20.04
N GLY A 16 -21.55 8.31 -19.43
CA GLY A 16 -21.46 7.93 -18.01
C GLY A 16 -21.54 9.10 -17.04
N LEU A 17 -22.39 10.11 -17.30
CA LEU A 17 -22.59 11.26 -16.41
C LEU A 17 -23.02 10.90 -14.98
N GLY A 18 -23.58 9.70 -14.76
CA GLY A 18 -23.91 9.18 -13.42
C GLY A 18 -22.70 8.62 -12.66
N ASN A 19 -21.51 8.55 -13.27
CA ASN A 19 -20.31 8.07 -12.61
C ASN A 19 -19.76 9.15 -11.66
N GLU A 20 -19.47 8.78 -10.41
CA GLU A 20 -18.96 9.70 -9.38
C GLU A 20 -17.61 10.33 -9.73
N PHE A 21 -16.84 9.70 -10.63
CA PHE A 21 -15.54 10.20 -11.08
C PHE A 21 -15.59 10.98 -12.40
N ASN A 22 -16.78 11.20 -12.98
CA ASN A 22 -16.93 12.02 -14.18
C ASN A 22 -17.00 13.51 -13.78
N GLY A 23 -16.01 14.31 -14.17
CA GLY A 23 -15.96 15.75 -13.91
C GLY A 23 -17.14 16.54 -14.49
N ARG A 24 -17.79 16.02 -15.54
CA ARG A 24 -19.04 16.57 -16.10
C ARG A 24 -20.29 16.01 -15.45
N GLY A 25 -20.16 15.03 -14.55
CA GLY A 25 -21.26 14.48 -13.77
C GLY A 25 -21.94 15.56 -12.92
N PRO A 26 -23.26 15.44 -12.66
CA PRO A 26 -23.98 16.41 -11.83
C PRO A 26 -23.38 16.57 -10.43
N PHE A 27 -22.82 15.50 -9.87
CA PHE A 27 -22.22 15.50 -8.53
C PHE A 27 -20.99 16.41 -8.45
N LEU A 28 -19.96 16.15 -9.25
CA LEU A 28 -18.72 16.94 -9.22
C LEU A 28 -18.95 18.37 -9.73
N ARG A 29 -19.83 18.58 -10.73
CA ARG A 29 -20.21 19.94 -11.13
C ARG A 29 -20.89 20.70 -9.99
N GLY A 30 -21.85 20.09 -9.30
CA GLY A 30 -22.53 20.71 -8.17
C GLY A 30 -21.60 21.03 -7.00
N LEU A 31 -20.55 20.23 -6.79
CA LEU A 31 -19.52 20.54 -5.79
C LEU A 31 -18.63 21.73 -6.19
N ASN A 32 -18.42 21.93 -7.50
CA ASN A 32 -17.44 22.90 -8.02
C ASN A 32 -18.04 24.12 -8.73
N GLU A 33 -19.36 24.29 -8.76
CA GLU A 33 -20.05 25.36 -9.52
C GLU A 33 -19.91 26.78 -8.92
N GLY A 34 -19.36 26.90 -7.72
CA GLY A 34 -19.27 28.15 -6.97
C GLY A 34 -18.09 29.07 -7.35
N GLU A 35 -18.13 30.30 -6.86
CA GLU A 35 -16.96 31.20 -6.90
C GLU A 35 -15.77 30.63 -6.12
N SER A 36 -16.03 29.74 -5.17
CA SER A 36 -15.05 28.91 -4.47
C SER A 36 -15.56 27.48 -4.39
N GLU A 37 -14.65 26.51 -4.46
CA GLU A 37 -14.91 25.08 -4.36
C GLU A 37 -14.71 24.55 -2.93
N VAL A 38 -14.62 25.46 -1.97
CA VAL A 38 -14.41 25.15 -0.55
C VAL A 38 -15.44 25.83 0.32
N THR A 39 -15.71 25.25 1.49
CA THR A 39 -16.67 25.80 2.44
C THR A 39 -16.16 27.11 3.07
N PRO A 40 -16.92 28.22 3.03
CA PRO A 40 -16.53 29.47 3.66
C PRO A 40 -16.18 29.31 5.14
N GLY A 41 -15.15 30.04 5.59
CA GLY A 41 -14.68 29.99 6.98
C GLY A 41 -13.87 28.73 7.35
N THR A 42 -13.72 27.78 6.42
CA THR A 42 -12.91 26.57 6.63
C THR A 42 -11.65 26.64 5.77
N ALA A 43 -10.49 26.40 6.38
CA ALA A 43 -9.24 26.32 5.63
C ALA A 43 -9.12 24.95 4.96
N PHE A 44 -8.80 24.95 3.66
CA PHE A 44 -8.54 23.73 2.89
C PHE A 44 -7.10 23.69 2.40
N LEU A 45 -6.54 22.48 2.39
CA LEU A 45 -5.26 22.14 1.78
C LEU A 45 -5.50 20.99 0.80
N THR A 46 -5.03 21.14 -0.43
CA THR A 46 -4.89 20.03 -1.37
C THR A 46 -3.41 19.75 -1.61
N LEU A 47 -3.06 18.46 -1.63
CA LEU A 47 -1.74 17.96 -1.97
C LEU A 47 -1.85 17.16 -3.25
N ARG A 48 -1.01 17.47 -4.24
CA ARG A 48 -1.03 16.81 -5.54
C ARG A 48 0.34 16.39 -6.02
N SER A 49 0.34 15.39 -6.87
CA SER A 49 1.52 14.94 -7.60
C SER A 49 1.91 15.93 -8.69
N ASP A 50 3.21 15.96 -9.00
CA ASP A 50 3.73 16.54 -10.23
C ASP A 50 3.66 15.51 -11.37
N GLY A 51 2.44 15.22 -11.81
CA GLY A 51 2.19 14.50 -13.07
C GLY A 51 2.18 12.96 -13.02
N ILE A 52 2.43 12.31 -11.88
CA ILE A 52 2.46 10.84 -11.78
C ILE A 52 1.38 10.25 -10.85
N ASP A 53 0.31 11.00 -10.60
CA ASP A 53 -0.93 10.48 -10.01
C ASP A 53 -1.78 9.81 -11.10
N LYS A 54 -2.02 8.51 -11.01
CA LYS A 54 -2.78 7.73 -12.00
C LYS A 54 -4.22 8.20 -12.23
N TYR A 55 -4.82 8.94 -11.30
CA TYR A 55 -6.18 9.45 -11.41
C TYR A 55 -6.24 10.88 -11.97
N ALA A 56 -5.11 11.57 -12.09
CA ALA A 56 -4.99 12.91 -12.63
C ALA A 56 -4.14 12.91 -13.92
N GLN A 57 -4.63 12.21 -14.95
CA GLN A 57 -3.89 11.94 -16.19
C GLN A 57 -4.68 12.40 -17.40
N ALA A 58 -4.00 13.02 -18.37
CA ALA A 58 -4.62 13.50 -19.61
C ALA A 58 -5.08 12.38 -20.56
N ASP A 59 -4.46 11.20 -20.48
CA ASP A 59 -4.78 10.04 -21.31
C ASP A 59 -5.65 9.03 -20.55
N GLY A 60 -6.73 8.57 -21.19
CA GLY A 60 -7.73 7.69 -20.62
C GLY A 60 -7.32 6.23 -20.42
N ARG A 61 -6.05 5.86 -20.59
CA ARG A 61 -5.57 4.48 -20.41
C ARG A 61 -5.91 3.88 -19.04
N PHE A 62 -5.93 4.69 -17.98
CA PHE A 62 -6.21 4.22 -16.61
C PHE A 62 -7.70 4.10 -16.29
N VAL A 63 -8.55 4.56 -17.22
CA VAL A 63 -10.01 4.47 -17.16
C VAL A 63 -10.58 3.69 -18.36
N GLY A 64 -9.72 2.89 -19.03
CA GLY A 64 -10.13 1.93 -20.06
C GLY A 64 -10.24 2.47 -21.48
N LYS A 65 -9.85 3.72 -21.75
CA LYS A 65 -9.85 4.32 -23.10
C LYS A 65 -8.49 4.93 -23.45
N PRO A 66 -7.45 4.10 -23.73
CA PRO A 66 -6.13 4.60 -24.09
C PRO A 66 -6.20 5.47 -25.35
N GLY A 67 -5.47 6.59 -25.36
CA GLY A 67 -5.47 7.55 -26.46
C GLY A 67 -6.67 8.52 -26.48
N THR A 68 -7.68 8.31 -25.63
CA THR A 68 -8.79 9.25 -25.46
C THR A 68 -8.42 10.30 -24.39
N PRO A 69 -8.49 11.60 -24.69
CA PRO A 69 -8.30 12.64 -23.68
C PRO A 69 -9.33 12.52 -22.55
N THR A 70 -8.88 12.60 -21.30
CA THR A 70 -9.75 12.60 -20.12
C THR A 70 -10.32 13.98 -19.79
N GLY A 71 -9.73 15.05 -20.34
CA GLY A 71 -9.96 16.44 -19.93
C GLY A 71 -9.43 16.78 -18.53
N ILE A 72 -8.80 15.83 -17.84
CA ILE A 72 -8.18 16.01 -16.53
C ILE A 72 -6.68 16.21 -16.69
N THR A 73 -6.11 17.12 -15.89
CA THR A 73 -4.67 17.39 -15.84
C THR A 73 -4.12 17.10 -14.44
N ALA A 74 -2.80 17.25 -14.26
CA ALA A 74 -2.17 17.15 -12.94
C ALA A 74 -2.70 18.19 -11.93
N GLU A 75 -3.42 19.22 -12.37
CA GLU A 75 -4.11 20.20 -11.51
C GLU A 75 -5.47 19.69 -11.02
N GLY A 76 -6.02 18.60 -11.55
CA GLY A 76 -7.35 18.10 -11.21
C GLY A 76 -7.65 17.94 -9.71
N PRO A 77 -6.67 17.59 -8.85
CA PRO A 77 -6.86 17.57 -7.40
C PRO A 77 -6.90 18.94 -6.70
N ALA A 78 -6.50 20.03 -7.36
CA ALA A 78 -6.58 21.36 -6.77
C ALA A 78 -8.03 21.78 -6.53
N LEU A 79 -8.26 22.70 -5.58
CA LEU A 79 -9.55 23.33 -5.33
C LEU A 79 -9.41 24.86 -5.31
N LYS A 80 -10.33 25.56 -5.97
CA LYS A 80 -10.42 27.02 -5.96
C LYS A 80 -10.82 27.52 -4.56
N GLY A 81 -9.93 28.31 -3.96
CA GLY A 81 -10.10 28.82 -2.59
C GLY A 81 -9.39 27.96 -1.52
N ALA A 82 -8.78 26.83 -1.90
CA ALA A 82 -7.86 26.10 -1.04
C ALA A 82 -6.42 26.61 -1.17
N THR A 83 -5.58 26.25 -0.19
CA THR A 83 -4.13 26.19 -0.41
C THR A 83 -3.83 24.94 -1.24
N ASN A 84 -3.23 25.09 -2.42
CA ASN A 84 -2.92 23.98 -3.32
C ASN A 84 -1.40 23.81 -3.42
N LEU A 85 -0.87 22.66 -3.01
CA LEU A 85 0.58 22.39 -3.00
C LEU A 85 0.94 21.17 -3.86
N VAL A 86 2.06 21.29 -4.58
CA VAL A 86 2.65 20.21 -5.39
C VAL A 86 3.77 19.56 -4.59
N LEU A 87 3.71 18.24 -4.43
CA LEU A 87 4.69 17.48 -3.67
C LEU A 87 5.87 16.98 -4.51
N GLY A 88 5.92 17.30 -5.81
CA GLY A 88 6.86 16.72 -6.78
C GLY A 88 6.38 15.37 -7.31
N ALA A 89 7.28 14.59 -7.90
CA ALA A 89 6.99 13.29 -8.52
C ALA A 89 6.70 12.19 -7.49
N VAL A 90 5.56 12.30 -6.81
CA VAL A 90 4.98 11.29 -5.90
C VAL A 90 3.80 10.59 -6.56
N ASP A 91 3.65 9.29 -6.40
CA ASP A 91 2.49 8.56 -6.89
C ASP A 91 1.20 8.96 -6.13
N HIS A 92 0.06 8.49 -6.60
CA HIS A 92 -1.25 8.81 -6.02
C HIS A 92 -1.32 8.56 -4.51
N ARG A 93 -0.85 7.41 -4.02
CA ARG A 93 -0.89 7.07 -2.58
C ARG A 93 0.14 7.88 -1.80
N GLU A 94 1.30 8.14 -2.39
CA GLU A 94 2.34 8.98 -1.79
C GLU A 94 1.88 10.42 -1.57
N THR A 95 0.88 10.93 -2.29
CA THR A 95 0.27 12.24 -1.97
C THR A 95 -0.25 12.33 -0.52
N ALA A 96 -0.58 11.19 0.10
CA ALA A 96 -1.01 11.09 1.49
C ALA A 96 0.07 10.51 2.42
N TYR A 97 0.88 9.56 1.93
CA TYR A 97 1.76 8.76 2.78
C TYR A 97 3.25 9.18 2.76
N HIS A 98 3.65 10.05 1.83
CA HIS A 98 5.04 10.48 1.71
C HIS A 98 5.46 11.39 2.88
N PRO A 99 6.73 11.36 3.36
CA PRO A 99 7.21 12.27 4.41
C PRO A 99 7.01 13.77 4.10
N ARG A 100 7.08 14.14 2.82
CA ARG A 100 6.70 15.49 2.34
C ARG A 100 5.22 15.80 2.59
N ALA A 101 4.31 14.87 2.32
CA ALA A 101 2.89 15.04 2.62
C ALA A 101 2.67 15.23 4.13
N PHE A 102 3.33 14.42 4.97
CA PHE A 102 3.29 14.58 6.43
C PHE A 102 3.70 15.99 6.86
N ARG A 103 4.79 16.54 6.32
CA ARG A 103 5.25 17.90 6.63
C ARG A 103 4.18 18.94 6.34
N GLU A 104 3.60 18.92 5.14
CA GLU A 104 2.60 19.91 4.74
C GLU A 104 1.30 19.77 5.52
N ILE A 105 0.83 18.53 5.74
CA ILE A 105 -0.34 18.25 6.59
C ILE A 105 -0.11 18.79 8.01
N TYR A 106 1.05 18.48 8.61
CA TYR A 106 1.38 18.94 9.95
C TYR A 106 1.43 20.46 10.03
N LYS A 107 2.14 21.10 9.11
CA LYS A 107 2.28 22.55 9.06
C LYS A 107 0.93 23.26 8.93
N PHE A 108 0.06 22.72 8.07
CA PHE A 108 -1.26 23.26 7.85
C PHE A 108 -2.15 23.16 9.10
N ILE A 109 -2.14 22.00 9.78
CA ILE A 109 -2.98 21.77 10.97
C ILE A 109 -2.42 22.47 12.20
N ALA A 110 -1.11 22.37 12.45
CA ALA A 110 -0.46 22.86 13.66
C ALA A 110 0.02 24.32 13.56
N GLY A 111 -0.01 24.93 12.38
CA GLY A 111 0.46 26.30 12.13
C GLY A 111 1.98 26.49 12.22
N ARG A 112 2.76 25.40 12.27
CA ARG A 112 4.23 25.43 12.41
C ARG A 112 4.88 24.19 11.80
N GLU A 113 6.16 24.29 11.48
CA GLU A 113 6.94 23.15 10.98
C GLU A 113 6.99 22.00 12.02
N PRO A 114 6.98 20.73 11.58
CA PRO A 114 7.29 19.62 12.46
C PRO A 114 8.78 19.64 12.82
N ASN A 115 9.11 19.26 14.06
CA ASN A 115 10.52 19.17 14.49
C ASN A 115 11.30 18.11 13.70
N ARG A 116 10.60 17.11 13.11
CA ARG A 116 11.16 16.01 12.34
C ARG A 116 10.09 15.39 11.44
N ILE A 117 10.49 14.94 10.24
CA ILE A 117 9.63 14.19 9.31
C ILE A 117 9.90 12.67 9.31
N ALA A 118 11.08 12.25 9.78
CA ALA A 118 11.44 10.85 9.95
C ALA A 118 10.73 10.22 11.16
N ILE A 119 10.42 8.93 11.05
CA ILE A 119 9.85 8.15 12.15
C ILE A 119 10.92 8.03 13.26
N THR A 120 10.60 8.51 14.46
CA THR A 120 11.55 8.47 15.59
C THR A 120 11.52 7.08 16.24
N PRO A 121 12.68 6.43 16.41
CA PRO A 121 12.73 5.13 17.06
C PRO A 121 12.37 5.17 18.55
N GLU A 122 11.76 4.10 19.05
CA GLU A 122 11.49 3.84 20.45
C GLU A 122 12.33 2.65 20.92
N ALA A 123 12.78 2.66 22.19
CA ALA A 123 13.59 1.57 22.74
C ALA A 123 12.80 0.26 22.91
N ALA A 124 11.49 0.36 23.13
CA ALA A 124 10.59 -0.79 23.24
C ALA A 124 9.43 -0.61 22.27
N VAL A 125 9.20 -1.61 21.41
CA VAL A 125 8.19 -1.54 20.35
C VAL A 125 7.07 -2.53 20.62
N LYS A 126 5.83 -2.03 20.62
CA LYS A 126 4.62 -2.85 20.69
C LYS A 126 3.85 -2.76 19.38
N LEU A 127 3.53 -3.93 18.81
CA LEU A 127 2.80 -4.03 17.55
C LEU A 127 1.42 -4.65 17.79
N SER A 128 0.39 -4.00 17.27
CA SER A 128 -0.98 -4.49 17.24
C SER A 128 -1.65 -4.12 15.92
N GLY A 129 -2.80 -4.71 15.66
CA GLY A 129 -3.62 -4.33 14.51
C GLY A 129 -4.92 -5.08 14.41
N LEU A 130 -5.48 -5.07 13.21
CA LEU A 130 -6.70 -5.78 12.85
C LEU A 130 -6.38 -6.83 11.80
N VAL A 131 -6.99 -8.01 11.92
CA VAL A 131 -7.16 -8.93 10.79
C VAL A 131 -8.48 -8.58 10.11
N THR A 132 -8.42 -8.28 8.82
CA THR A 132 -9.61 -7.98 8.02
C THR A 132 -9.75 -8.89 6.80
N GLY A 133 -11.00 -9.15 6.41
CA GLY A 133 -11.33 -10.18 5.42
C GLY A 133 -11.01 -9.79 3.99
N THR A 134 -10.48 -10.76 3.23
CA THR A 134 -10.17 -10.68 1.79
C THR A 134 -10.85 -11.80 0.97
N PRO A 135 -12.18 -12.01 1.06
CA PRO A 135 -12.86 -13.05 0.28
C PRO A 135 -12.57 -12.89 -1.22
N GLY A 136 -12.07 -13.95 -1.86
CA GLY A 136 -11.66 -13.92 -3.27
C GLY A 136 -10.53 -12.94 -3.59
N GLY A 137 -9.78 -12.47 -2.57
CA GLY A 137 -8.76 -11.44 -2.70
C GLY A 137 -9.27 -10.00 -2.59
N VAL A 138 -10.58 -9.78 -2.36
CA VAL A 138 -11.18 -8.43 -2.31
C VAL A 138 -11.23 -7.92 -0.87
N GLN A 139 -10.63 -6.77 -0.62
CA GLN A 139 -10.56 -6.17 0.71
C GLN A 139 -11.93 -5.65 1.16
N THR A 140 -12.43 -6.15 2.29
CA THR A 140 -13.73 -5.73 2.84
C THR A 140 -13.62 -4.78 4.03
N ASN A 141 -12.43 -4.70 4.64
CA ASN A 141 -12.19 -4.03 5.94
C ASN A 141 -13.10 -4.53 7.08
N ARG A 142 -13.75 -5.68 6.91
CA ARG A 142 -14.53 -6.32 7.98
C ARG A 142 -13.61 -7.17 8.85
N PRO A 143 -13.79 -7.15 10.18
CA PRO A 143 -12.97 -7.94 11.09
C PRO A 143 -13.15 -9.44 10.82
N VAL A 144 -12.10 -10.21 11.05
CA VAL A 144 -12.12 -11.68 10.97
C VAL A 144 -11.99 -12.25 12.38
N THR A 145 -13.00 -12.99 12.81
CA THR A 145 -12.99 -13.73 14.08
C THR A 145 -12.18 -15.01 13.96
N GLY A 146 -11.42 -15.36 15.00
CA GLY A 146 -10.77 -16.66 15.10
C GLY A 146 -9.54 -16.83 14.22
N ALA A 147 -9.03 -15.76 13.60
CA ALA A 147 -7.79 -15.81 12.84
C ALA A 147 -6.59 -15.94 13.78
N ALA A 148 -5.69 -16.87 13.50
CA ALA A 148 -4.46 -17.05 14.25
C ALA A 148 -3.37 -16.16 13.67
N VAL A 149 -2.66 -15.46 14.56
CA VAL A 149 -1.50 -14.63 14.25
C VAL A 149 -0.32 -15.11 15.08
N GLU A 150 0.74 -15.52 14.40
CA GLU A 150 2.02 -15.86 15.01
C GLU A 150 3.10 -14.92 14.47
N ILE A 151 4.02 -14.48 15.33
CA ILE A 151 5.12 -13.61 14.93
C ILE A 151 6.43 -14.27 15.32
N TYR A 152 7.38 -14.24 14.40
CA TYR A 152 8.70 -14.79 14.55
C TYR A 152 9.74 -13.72 14.24
N ARG A 153 10.84 -13.72 14.99
CA ARG A 153 12.07 -13.06 14.56
C ARG A 153 12.68 -13.88 13.42
N VAL A 154 13.17 -13.22 12.39
CA VAL A 154 13.87 -13.89 11.27
C VAL A 154 15.24 -13.30 10.99
N SER A 155 16.08 -14.09 10.33
CA SER A 155 17.37 -13.66 9.78
C SER A 155 17.15 -12.64 8.64
N PRO A 156 17.86 -11.48 8.65
CA PRO A 156 17.79 -10.52 7.56
C PRO A 156 18.43 -11.03 6.25
N ASP A 157 19.23 -12.10 6.31
CA ASP A 157 19.96 -12.62 5.16
C ASP A 157 19.27 -13.82 4.53
N THR A 158 18.58 -14.64 5.33
CA THR A 158 17.97 -15.90 4.88
C THR A 158 16.45 -15.95 5.01
N GLY A 159 15.84 -15.06 5.80
CA GLY A 159 14.41 -15.14 6.14
C GLY A 159 14.05 -16.33 7.04
N GLU A 160 15.04 -17.07 7.55
CA GLU A 160 14.80 -18.19 8.47
C GLU A 160 14.48 -17.70 9.88
N ARG A 161 13.60 -18.42 10.57
CA ARG A 161 13.20 -18.12 11.96
C ARG A 161 14.39 -18.25 12.91
N ILE A 162 14.52 -17.28 13.80
CA ILE A 162 15.49 -17.29 14.90
C ILE A 162 14.71 -17.58 16.18
N GLY A 163 14.75 -18.83 16.63
CA GLY A 163 14.01 -19.30 17.80
C GLY A 163 12.53 -19.58 17.52
N GLY A 164 11.73 -19.65 18.60
CA GLY A 164 10.28 -19.88 18.54
C GLY A 164 9.48 -18.62 18.23
N ALA A 165 8.15 -18.75 18.22
CA ALA A 165 7.24 -17.61 18.10
C ALA A 165 7.45 -16.64 19.26
N ILE A 166 7.64 -15.35 18.95
CA ILE A 166 7.73 -14.27 19.94
C ILE A 166 6.34 -13.76 20.37
N HIS A 167 5.32 -14.06 19.57
CA HIS A 167 3.92 -13.75 19.86
C HIS A 167 3.00 -14.77 19.19
N THR A 168 1.95 -15.16 19.88
CA THR A 168 0.86 -15.98 19.35
C THR A 168 -0.45 -15.44 19.89
N SER A 169 -1.43 -15.23 19.01
CA SER A 169 -2.77 -14.80 19.40
C SER A 169 -3.81 -15.29 18.42
N GLN A 170 -5.07 -15.25 18.86
CA GLN A 170 -6.24 -15.49 18.01
C GLN A 170 -7.18 -14.29 18.13
N THR A 171 -7.74 -13.84 17.00
CA THR A 171 -8.59 -12.65 16.98
C THR A 171 -9.98 -12.90 17.56
N GLY A 172 -10.51 -11.89 18.27
CA GLY A 172 -11.92 -11.83 18.66
C GLY A 172 -12.84 -11.37 17.53
N SER A 173 -14.11 -11.08 17.86
CA SER A 173 -15.10 -10.57 16.90
C SER A 173 -14.77 -9.18 16.33
N ASP A 174 -13.90 -8.43 17.02
CA ASP A 174 -13.37 -7.15 16.58
C ASP A 174 -12.16 -7.28 15.64
N GLY A 175 -11.67 -8.51 15.40
CA GLY A 175 -10.53 -8.77 14.53
C GLY A 175 -9.19 -8.34 15.12
N ARG A 176 -9.10 -7.91 16.39
CA ARG A 176 -7.86 -7.37 16.96
C ARG A 176 -6.84 -8.47 17.24
N TRP A 177 -5.57 -8.16 16.99
CA TRP A 177 -4.42 -8.95 17.41
C TRP A 177 -3.38 -8.07 18.14
N GLY A 178 -2.54 -8.71 18.96
CA GLY A 178 -1.51 -8.04 19.74
C GLY A 178 -1.97 -7.61 21.15
N PRO A 179 -1.14 -6.85 21.90
CA PRO A 179 0.16 -6.35 21.49
C PRO A 179 1.26 -7.41 21.52
N ALA A 180 2.05 -7.47 20.45
CA ALA A 180 3.29 -8.20 20.39
C ALA A 180 4.46 -7.27 20.78
N GLN A 181 5.31 -7.71 21.71
CA GLN A 181 6.53 -6.99 22.07
C GLN A 181 7.66 -7.42 21.12
N VAL A 182 8.28 -6.46 20.44
CA VAL A 182 9.40 -6.71 19.52
C VAL A 182 10.57 -5.76 19.79
N ASP A 183 11.76 -6.17 19.38
CA ASP A 183 12.94 -5.29 19.34
C ASP A 183 12.91 -4.46 18.04
N PRO A 184 13.24 -3.16 18.08
CA PRO A 184 13.18 -2.28 16.93
C PRO A 184 14.17 -2.62 15.80
N SER A 185 15.12 -3.54 16.03
CA SER A 185 16.09 -4.02 15.03
C SER A 185 15.69 -5.33 14.35
N TRP A 186 14.63 -6.00 14.81
CA TRP A 186 14.28 -7.33 14.31
C TRP A 186 13.51 -7.26 13.00
N PHE A 187 13.96 -8.07 12.03
CA PHE A 187 13.13 -8.48 10.91
C PHE A 187 12.13 -9.52 11.39
N LEU A 188 10.90 -9.44 10.88
CA LEU A 188 9.79 -10.25 11.37
C LEU A 188 9.15 -11.07 10.25
N GLU A 189 8.79 -12.30 10.57
CA GLU A 189 7.77 -13.06 9.85
C GLU A 189 6.49 -13.02 10.68
N MET A 190 5.40 -12.51 10.12
CA MET A 190 4.06 -12.58 10.70
C MET A 190 3.26 -13.60 9.90
N VAL A 191 2.80 -14.66 10.55
CA VAL A 191 2.00 -15.72 9.94
C VAL A 191 0.54 -15.48 10.27
N LEU A 192 -0.28 -15.35 9.24
CA LEU A 192 -1.72 -15.26 9.35
C LEU A 192 -2.37 -16.54 8.83
N THR A 193 -3.13 -17.20 9.69
CA THR A 193 -3.97 -18.35 9.34
C THR A 193 -5.42 -18.01 9.66
N SER A 194 -6.31 -18.20 8.70
CA SER A 194 -7.75 -18.00 8.86
C SER A 194 -8.51 -19.06 8.05
N ALA A 195 -9.65 -19.51 8.58
CA ALA A 195 -10.47 -20.50 7.91
C ALA A 195 -10.81 -20.07 6.48
N GLY A 196 -10.66 -20.99 5.52
CA GLY A 196 -10.96 -20.76 4.10
C GLY A 196 -10.01 -19.78 3.38
N SER A 197 -8.93 -19.34 4.01
CA SER A 197 -7.95 -18.40 3.42
C SER A 197 -6.59 -19.05 3.22
N THR A 198 -5.81 -18.52 2.28
CA THR A 198 -4.39 -18.89 2.10
C THR A 198 -3.58 -18.47 3.32
N THR A 199 -2.77 -19.39 3.85
CA THR A 199 -1.85 -19.07 4.95
C THR A 199 -0.82 -18.08 4.43
N THR A 200 -0.75 -16.91 5.05
CA THR A 200 0.06 -15.80 4.54
C THR A 200 1.22 -15.53 5.47
N HIS A 201 2.42 -15.54 4.91
CA HIS A 201 3.66 -15.27 5.62
C HIS A 201 4.16 -13.88 5.23
N PHE A 202 3.94 -12.88 6.07
CA PHE A 202 4.43 -11.51 5.85
C PHE A 202 5.84 -11.36 6.40
N TYR A 203 6.79 -11.03 5.54
CA TYR A 203 8.13 -10.63 5.92
C TYR A 203 8.17 -9.10 5.96
N ARG A 204 8.60 -8.54 7.10
CA ARG A 204 8.62 -7.11 7.36
C ARG A 204 10.01 -6.64 7.79
N SER A 205 10.38 -5.47 7.30
CA SER A 205 11.48 -4.67 7.86
C SER A 205 11.26 -4.36 9.35
N PRO A 206 12.31 -4.01 10.09
CA PRO A 206 12.17 -3.64 11.49
C PRO A 206 11.24 -2.44 11.70
N PHE A 207 10.48 -2.49 12.79
CA PHE A 207 9.60 -1.40 13.19
C PHE A 207 10.37 -0.46 14.12
N PRO A 208 10.63 0.80 13.74
CA PRO A 208 11.39 1.71 14.59
C PRO A 208 10.61 2.07 15.86
N ARG A 209 9.27 2.00 15.85
CA ARG A 209 8.42 2.41 16.97
C ARG A 209 7.12 1.63 17.06
N SER A 210 6.44 1.74 18.19
CA SER A 210 5.15 1.10 18.43
C SER A 210 4.09 1.52 17.41
N SER A 211 3.20 0.60 17.07
CA SER A 211 2.09 0.83 16.12
C SER A 211 0.93 -0.10 16.44
N ASP A 212 -0.27 0.45 16.52
CA ASP A 212 -1.54 -0.29 16.71
C ASP A 212 -2.33 -0.47 15.40
N ILE A 213 -1.73 -0.07 14.27
CA ILE A 213 -2.33 -0.12 12.93
C ILE A 213 -1.58 -1.05 11.97
N VAL A 214 -0.93 -2.09 12.51
CA VAL A 214 -0.32 -3.15 11.69
C VAL A 214 -1.39 -4.15 11.26
N HIS A 215 -2.20 -3.76 10.28
CA HIS A 215 -3.31 -4.57 9.82
C HIS A 215 -2.85 -5.72 8.92
N LEU A 216 -3.41 -6.90 9.11
CA LEU A 216 -3.10 -8.10 8.36
C LEU A 216 -4.31 -8.52 7.52
N ARG A 217 -4.04 -8.96 6.30
CA ARG A 217 -5.04 -9.42 5.33
C ARG A 217 -4.52 -10.60 4.57
N ALA A 218 -5.20 -11.74 4.62
CA ALA A 218 -4.74 -12.91 3.90
C ALA A 218 -4.50 -12.59 2.42
N ALA A 219 -3.43 -13.15 1.87
CA ALA A 219 -3.10 -13.04 0.45
C ALA A 219 -4.30 -13.48 -0.40
N ARG A 220 -4.31 -13.02 -1.66
CA ARG A 220 -5.21 -13.59 -2.67
C ARG A 220 -5.04 -15.12 -2.71
N PRO A 221 -6.10 -15.89 -3.02
CA PRO A 221 -5.96 -17.32 -3.21
C PRO A 221 -4.97 -17.64 -4.33
N LEU A 222 -4.34 -18.82 -4.24
CA LEU A 222 -3.60 -19.40 -5.36
C LEU A 222 -4.59 -19.64 -6.52
N GLY A 223 -4.24 -19.13 -7.70
CA GLY A 223 -5.11 -19.16 -8.87
C GLY A 223 -4.47 -19.86 -10.07
N ALA A 224 -5.15 -19.84 -11.21
CA ALA A 224 -4.68 -20.49 -12.45
C ALA A 224 -3.28 -20.01 -12.88
N ALA A 225 -2.95 -18.74 -12.65
CA ALA A 225 -1.63 -18.19 -12.96
C ALA A 225 -0.51 -18.78 -12.08
N ASP A 226 -0.83 -19.36 -10.93
CA ASP A 226 0.11 -19.99 -10.01
C ASP A 226 0.17 -21.51 -10.16
N ALA A 227 -0.59 -22.08 -11.10
CA ALA A 227 -0.66 -23.52 -11.32
C ALA A 227 0.73 -24.09 -11.63
N GLY A 228 1.13 -25.14 -10.92
CA GLY A 228 2.43 -25.79 -11.07
C GLY A 228 3.61 -25.07 -10.37
N ALA A 229 3.39 -23.90 -9.74
CA ALA A 229 4.42 -23.26 -8.93
C ALA A 229 4.72 -24.10 -7.67
N GLY A 230 6.01 -24.26 -7.35
CA GLY A 230 6.45 -24.83 -6.08
C GLY A 230 6.25 -23.87 -4.92
N ALA A 231 6.50 -22.58 -5.16
CA ALA A 231 6.27 -21.50 -4.20
C ALA A 231 5.84 -20.22 -4.91
N VAL A 232 5.08 -19.37 -4.22
CA VAL A 232 4.65 -18.05 -4.69
C VAL A 232 5.06 -17.00 -3.68
N ILE A 233 5.82 -16.01 -4.15
CA ILE A 233 6.31 -14.89 -3.36
C ILE A 233 5.78 -13.60 -3.98
N LEU A 234 5.24 -12.73 -3.15
CA LEU A 234 4.79 -11.39 -3.54
C LEU A 234 5.72 -10.34 -2.94
N MET A 235 6.03 -9.29 -3.68
CA MET A 235 6.55 -8.04 -3.12
C MET A 235 5.43 -7.01 -3.16
N SER A 236 5.04 -6.49 -2.00
CA SER A 236 3.89 -5.60 -1.83
C SER A 236 4.32 -4.23 -1.33
N ARG A 237 3.75 -3.17 -1.89
CA ARG A 237 3.93 -1.78 -1.46
C ARG A 237 2.60 -1.16 -1.03
N PRO A 238 2.13 -1.36 0.22
CA PRO A 238 0.81 -0.92 0.64
C PRO A 238 0.61 0.61 0.60
N ARG A 239 1.68 1.38 0.77
CA ARG A 239 1.66 2.86 0.90
C ARG A 239 2.05 3.59 -0.38
N GLY A 240 2.10 2.90 -1.51
CA GLY A 240 2.55 3.47 -2.76
C GLY A 240 2.30 2.56 -3.96
N TYR A 241 2.84 2.96 -5.10
CA TYR A 241 2.95 2.18 -6.32
C TYR A 241 4.41 2.11 -6.77
N PHE A 242 4.80 1.06 -7.47
CA PHE A 242 6.12 0.94 -8.10
C PHE A 242 6.16 1.83 -9.35
N GLY A 243 7.11 2.76 -9.41
CA GLY A 243 7.27 3.68 -10.54
C GLY A 243 8.58 3.47 -11.28
N LEU A 244 8.59 2.66 -12.33
CA LEU A 244 9.78 2.51 -13.19
C LEU A 244 9.87 3.66 -14.21
N PRO A 245 11.07 4.24 -14.48
CA PRO A 245 12.38 3.93 -13.90
C PRO A 245 12.75 4.82 -12.69
N ARG A 246 11.79 5.54 -12.10
CA ARG A 246 12.03 6.40 -10.93
C ARG A 246 12.56 5.60 -9.74
N ASP A 247 11.95 4.44 -9.51
CA ASP A 247 12.27 3.54 -8.40
C ASP A 247 13.17 2.38 -8.86
N VAL A 248 14.01 1.90 -7.95
CA VAL A 248 14.65 0.58 -8.09
C VAL A 248 13.70 -0.46 -7.53
N VAL A 249 13.26 -1.40 -8.36
CA VAL A 249 12.31 -2.46 -7.98
C VAL A 249 12.90 -3.79 -8.41
N LEU A 250 13.39 -4.59 -7.46
CA LEU A 250 13.94 -5.92 -7.76
C LEU A 250 13.27 -6.98 -6.89
N LEU A 251 12.84 -8.07 -7.52
CA LEU A 251 12.42 -9.29 -6.85
C LEU A 251 13.31 -10.43 -7.35
N ASP A 252 14.01 -11.08 -6.42
CA ASP A 252 15.02 -12.10 -6.71
C ASP A 252 16.15 -11.59 -7.64
N GLY A 253 16.56 -10.34 -7.43
CA GLY A 253 17.62 -9.68 -8.21
C GLY A 253 17.20 -9.27 -9.63
N LYS A 254 15.92 -9.36 -9.98
CA LYS A 254 15.40 -9.03 -11.31
C LYS A 254 14.36 -7.93 -11.25
N GLU A 255 14.38 -7.03 -12.23
CA GLU A 255 13.28 -6.09 -12.43
C GLU A 255 12.02 -6.86 -12.83
N PRO A 256 10.88 -6.62 -12.16
CA PRO A 256 9.65 -7.35 -12.43
C PRO A 256 9.02 -6.96 -13.77
N THR A 257 8.50 -7.95 -14.50
CA THR A 257 7.85 -7.74 -15.81
C THR A 257 6.37 -7.36 -15.71
N ASP A 258 5.77 -7.52 -14.54
CA ASP A 258 4.38 -7.18 -14.25
C ASP A 258 4.20 -5.76 -13.65
N VAL A 259 5.29 -4.99 -13.53
CA VAL A 259 5.26 -3.56 -13.18
C VAL A 259 5.49 -2.74 -14.44
N LYS A 260 4.55 -1.84 -14.76
CA LYS A 260 4.64 -1.03 -15.99
C LYS A 260 5.47 0.24 -15.77
N PRO A 261 6.30 0.64 -16.76
CA PRO A 261 7.00 1.92 -16.70
C PRO A 261 6.05 3.11 -16.93
N GLY A 262 6.45 4.27 -16.41
CA GLY A 262 5.69 5.52 -16.52
C GLY A 262 4.91 5.85 -15.25
N VAL A 263 3.62 6.20 -15.42
CA VAL A 263 2.76 6.57 -14.28
C VAL A 263 2.52 5.35 -13.39
N PRO A 264 2.89 5.40 -12.10
CA PRO A 264 2.82 4.23 -11.22
C PRO A 264 1.39 3.75 -10.97
N THR A 265 1.13 2.46 -11.25
CA THR A 265 -0.18 1.82 -11.00
C THR A 265 -0.12 0.51 -10.23
N ASP A 266 1.03 -0.15 -10.21
CA ASP A 266 1.20 -1.49 -9.68
C ASP A 266 1.78 -1.41 -8.27
N SER A 267 1.13 -2.03 -7.29
CA SER A 267 1.60 -2.04 -5.89
C SER A 267 1.98 -3.43 -5.40
N LEU A 268 2.05 -4.38 -6.33
CA LEU A 268 2.32 -5.78 -6.10
C LEU A 268 3.04 -6.33 -7.33
N THR A 269 4.08 -7.13 -7.11
CA THR A 269 4.67 -7.98 -8.15
C THR A 269 4.78 -9.41 -7.63
N THR A 270 4.66 -10.38 -8.53
CA THR A 270 4.63 -11.82 -8.20
C THR A 270 5.80 -12.58 -8.78
N LEU A 271 6.52 -13.31 -7.92
CA LEU A 271 7.48 -14.34 -8.32
C LEU A 271 6.90 -15.73 -8.08
N ARG A 272 7.08 -16.60 -9.07
CA ARG A 272 6.73 -18.03 -8.99
C ARG A 272 7.99 -18.84 -9.16
N LEU A 273 8.20 -19.78 -8.25
CA LEU A 273 9.39 -20.63 -8.22
C LEU A 273 9.03 -22.07 -8.54
N SER A 274 10.00 -22.82 -9.03
CA SER A 274 9.85 -24.26 -9.25
C SER A 274 9.84 -25.04 -7.93
N ALA A 275 9.38 -26.30 -7.97
CA ALA A 275 9.35 -27.17 -6.77
C ALA A 275 10.73 -27.38 -6.13
N GLY A 276 11.81 -27.38 -6.94
CA GLY A 276 13.18 -27.54 -6.46
C GLY A 276 13.75 -26.31 -5.73
N GLU A 277 13.04 -25.18 -5.76
CA GLU A 277 13.46 -23.93 -5.14
C GLU A 277 12.69 -23.61 -3.85
N VAL A 278 11.77 -24.48 -3.44
CA VAL A 278 11.01 -24.31 -2.20
C VAL A 278 11.97 -24.25 -1.00
N GLY A 279 11.70 -23.32 -0.08
CA GLY A 279 12.49 -23.10 1.13
C GLY A 279 13.66 -22.12 0.97
N ARG A 280 14.05 -21.74 -0.25
CA ARG A 280 15.17 -20.81 -0.47
C ARG A 280 14.82 -19.37 -0.08
N PRO A 281 15.83 -18.53 0.24
CA PRO A 281 15.63 -17.10 0.40
C PRO A 281 15.33 -16.40 -0.94
N VAL A 282 14.45 -15.42 -0.90
CA VAL A 282 14.12 -14.51 -2.00
C VAL A 282 14.27 -13.08 -1.52
N VAL A 283 15.11 -12.30 -2.20
CA VAL A 283 15.35 -10.89 -1.86
C VAL A 283 14.35 -10.01 -2.60
N ALA A 284 13.59 -9.21 -1.85
CA ALA A 284 12.78 -8.10 -2.34
C ALA A 284 13.51 -6.79 -2.02
N LEU A 285 13.80 -5.99 -3.04
CA LEU A 285 14.46 -4.69 -2.91
C LEU A 285 13.59 -3.62 -3.57
N PHE A 286 13.25 -2.60 -2.80
CA PHE A 286 12.64 -1.38 -3.28
C PHE A 286 13.42 -0.18 -2.79
N ASN A 287 14.08 0.53 -3.72
CA ASN A 287 14.98 1.63 -3.41
C ASN A 287 16.04 1.23 -2.36
N GLN A 288 15.87 1.66 -1.12
CA GLN A 288 16.77 1.36 0.01
C GLN A 288 16.22 0.28 0.96
N GLU A 289 14.95 -0.11 0.82
CA GLU A 289 14.33 -1.13 1.67
C GLU A 289 14.57 -2.52 1.09
N ARG A 290 15.18 -3.40 1.89
CA ARG A 290 15.50 -4.78 1.54
C ARG A 290 14.85 -5.73 2.54
N ILE A 291 14.04 -6.67 2.04
CA ILE A 291 13.39 -7.73 2.83
C ILE A 291 13.75 -9.08 2.21
N VAL A 292 14.08 -10.07 3.04
CA VAL A 292 14.29 -11.45 2.59
C VAL A 292 13.13 -12.31 3.07
N ALA A 293 12.43 -12.91 2.10
CA ALA A 293 11.34 -13.84 2.35
C ALA A 293 11.79 -15.28 2.07
N ARG A 294 11.35 -16.23 2.90
CA ARG A 294 11.51 -17.65 2.61
C ARG A 294 10.40 -18.14 1.69
N ALA A 295 10.74 -18.94 0.68
CA ALA A 295 9.79 -19.55 -0.25
C ALA A 295 8.98 -20.68 0.44
N TRP A 296 7.71 -20.44 0.76
CA TRP A 296 6.84 -21.45 1.36
C TRP A 296 6.13 -22.33 0.30
N PRO A 297 5.88 -23.62 0.58
CA PRO A 297 5.27 -24.53 -0.39
C PRO A 297 3.84 -24.11 -0.78
N ALA A 298 3.61 -23.88 -2.07
CA ALA A 298 2.28 -23.57 -2.60
C ALA A 298 1.31 -24.77 -2.45
N SER A 299 1.84 -26.00 -2.43
CA SER A 299 1.07 -27.23 -2.17
C SER A 299 0.42 -27.27 -0.79
N GLU A 300 0.91 -26.47 0.17
CA GLU A 300 0.32 -26.30 1.50
C GLU A 300 -0.64 -25.10 1.58
N ASN A 301 -1.02 -24.51 0.44
CA ASN A 301 -1.80 -23.28 0.37
C ASN A 301 -1.17 -22.13 1.17
N ARG A 302 0.14 -21.91 0.93
CA ARG A 302 0.94 -20.84 1.54
C ARG A 302 1.43 -19.84 0.50
N ILE A 303 1.43 -18.56 0.86
CA ILE A 303 2.06 -17.48 0.09
C ILE A 303 2.97 -16.67 1.02
N ALA A 304 4.17 -16.34 0.54
CA ALA A 304 5.05 -15.38 1.20
C ALA A 304 4.85 -13.98 0.62
N ILE A 305 4.85 -12.96 1.46
CA ILE A 305 4.79 -11.55 1.06
C ILE A 305 5.95 -10.82 1.71
N ALA A 306 6.88 -10.30 0.92
CA ALA A 306 7.77 -9.24 1.37
C ALA A 306 6.98 -7.91 1.31
N GLU A 307 6.53 -7.43 2.47
CA GLU A 307 5.66 -6.25 2.55
C GLU A 307 6.44 -5.03 3.01
N LEU A 308 6.61 -4.10 2.08
CA LEU A 308 7.39 -2.88 2.23
C LEU A 308 6.71 -1.89 3.19
N THR A 309 7.54 -1.07 3.83
CA THR A 309 7.12 -0.04 4.78
C THR A 309 7.03 1.33 4.12
N CYS A 310 7.77 1.56 3.04
CA CYS A 310 7.85 2.82 2.30
C CYS A 310 7.01 2.90 1.03
#